data_AF-A0A1Q3MT31-F1
#
_entry.id   AF-A0A1Q3MT31-F1
#
_cell.length_a   1.000
_cell.length_b   1.000
_cell.length_c   1.000
_cell.angle_alpha   90.00
_cell.angle_beta   90.00
_cell.angle_gamma   90.00
#
_symmetry.space_group_name_H-M   'P 1'
#
loop_
_entity.id
_entity.type
_entity.pdbx_description
1 polymer ?
#
loop_
_entity_poly.entity_id
_entity_poly.type
_entity_poly.pdbx_seq_one_letter_code
_entity_poly.pdbx_strand_id
1 'polypeptide(L)'
;GSKMYQDDEQAKFSPIDYAVSWGLFAKPEIARKISVNQYDRYLNWKIDKLPVPANQAMQMVSNMHIIPANPEIAQQIKQVKRGDLVQLKGELVEIRDKDLVWRSSLTPTDTGDGACELFRVNSIQWIEKQKI
;
A
#
# COMPACT_ATOMS: atom_id res chain seq x y z
N GLY A 1 6.15 -4.19 -0.16
CA GLY A 1 6.95 -3.84 1.04
C GLY A 1 6.01 -3.30 2.10
N SER A 2 6.47 -3.06 3.32
CA SER A 2 5.63 -2.44 4.33
C SER A 2 6.44 -1.55 5.28
N LYS A 3 5.79 -0.52 5.83
CA LYS A 3 6.33 0.34 6.87
C LYS A 3 5.30 0.55 7.97
N MET A 4 5.75 0.40 9.22
CA MET A 4 4.94 0.61 10.42
C MET A 4 5.09 2.05 10.91
N TYR A 5 4.02 2.58 11.49
CA TYR A 5 3.97 3.92 12.09
C TYR A 5 3.38 3.83 13.49
N GLN A 6 3.92 4.64 14.41
CA GLN A 6 3.46 4.71 15.81
C GLN A 6 3.41 6.16 16.32
N ASP A 7 4.23 7.05 15.75
CA ASP A 7 4.50 8.36 16.34
C ASP A 7 3.75 9.53 15.68
N ASP A 8 3.10 9.30 14.53
CA ASP A 8 2.34 10.34 13.83
C ASP A 8 0.84 10.30 14.20
N GLU A 9 0.14 11.41 13.96
CA GLU A 9 -1.29 11.54 14.28
C GLU A 9 -2.18 10.54 13.50
N GLN A 10 -1.74 10.15 12.31
CA GLN A 10 -2.43 9.22 11.42
C GLN A 10 -2.29 7.75 11.87
N ALA A 11 -1.27 7.43 12.68
CA ALA A 11 -0.90 6.07 13.09
C ALA A 11 -1.98 5.39 13.93
N LYS A 12 -2.77 6.17 14.66
CA LYS A 12 -3.94 5.67 15.42
C LYS A 12 -5.02 5.05 14.51
N PHE A 13 -5.06 5.44 13.24
CA PHE A 13 -5.99 4.90 12.26
C PHE A 13 -5.32 3.92 11.29
N SER A 14 -4.19 4.33 10.71
CA SER A 14 -3.41 3.52 9.78
C SER A 14 -2.04 3.23 10.38
N PRO A 15 -1.86 2.07 11.06
CA PRO A 15 -0.60 1.73 11.70
C PRO A 15 0.46 1.21 10.72
N ILE A 16 0.09 0.95 9.47
CA ILE A 16 0.95 0.34 8.47
C ILE A 16 0.59 0.83 7.06
N ASP A 17 1.63 1.10 6.26
CA ASP A 17 1.50 1.33 4.83
C ASP A 17 2.05 0.15 4.04
N TYR A 18 1.43 -0.18 2.92
CA TYR A 18 1.93 -1.14 1.95
C TYR A 18 2.42 -0.47 0.68
N ALA A 19 3.65 -0.80 0.29
CA ALA A 19 4.11 -0.62 -1.08
C ALA A 19 3.60 -1.80 -1.91
N VAL A 20 2.55 -1.55 -2.70
CA VAL A 20 1.84 -2.56 -3.50
C VAL A 20 2.19 -2.38 -4.97
N SER A 21 2.32 -3.51 -5.67
CA SER A 21 2.40 -3.54 -7.12
C SER A 21 1.35 -4.49 -7.68
N TRP A 22 0.76 -4.16 -8.83
CA TRP A 22 -0.28 -4.98 -9.47
C TRP A 22 -0.02 -5.19 -10.96
N GLY A 23 -0.88 -6.00 -11.59
CA GLY A 23 -0.79 -6.31 -13.01
C GLY A 23 0.56 -6.92 -13.37
N LEU A 24 1.23 -6.35 -14.37
CA LEU A 24 2.54 -6.82 -14.81
C LEU A 24 3.60 -6.72 -13.69
N PHE A 25 3.52 -5.70 -12.83
CA PHE A 25 4.52 -5.48 -11.77
C PHE A 25 4.36 -6.43 -10.59
N ALA A 26 3.21 -7.12 -10.47
CA ALA A 26 3.02 -8.19 -9.49
C ALA A 26 3.68 -9.53 -9.89
N LYS A 27 4.12 -9.68 -11.15
CA LYS A 27 4.80 -10.90 -11.57
C LYS A 27 6.13 -11.07 -10.83
N PRO A 28 6.43 -12.23 -10.23
CA PRO A 28 7.62 -12.41 -9.39
C PRO A 28 8.95 -12.01 -10.02
N GLU A 29 9.12 -12.23 -11.33
CA GLU A 29 10.32 -11.89 -12.09
C GLU A 29 10.54 -10.38 -12.30
N ILE A 30 9.47 -9.58 -12.16
CA ILE A 30 9.49 -8.12 -12.21
C ILE A 30 9.50 -7.56 -10.79
N ALA A 31 8.59 -8.02 -9.92
CA ALA A 31 8.45 -7.57 -8.54
C ALA A 31 9.76 -7.63 -7.75
N ARG A 32 10.58 -8.68 -7.95
CA ARG A 32 11.89 -8.83 -7.29
C ARG A 32 12.90 -7.73 -7.66
N LYS A 33 12.75 -7.10 -8.81
CA LYS A 33 13.64 -6.03 -9.31
C LYS A 33 13.20 -4.64 -8.82
N ILE A 34 12.02 -4.52 -8.23
CA ILE A 34 11.51 -3.24 -7.72
C ILE A 34 12.09 -3.00 -6.34
N SER A 35 12.90 -1.96 -6.19
CA SER A 35 13.30 -1.46 -4.87
C SER A 35 12.28 -0.44 -4.38
N VAL A 36 11.91 -0.51 -3.10
CA VAL A 36 10.96 0.42 -2.48
C VAL A 36 11.59 1.03 -1.23
N ASN A 37 11.31 2.29 -0.98
CA ASN A 37 11.67 3.02 0.23
C ASN A 37 10.46 3.84 0.67
N GLN A 38 9.92 3.55 1.87
CA GLN A 38 8.80 4.28 2.43
C GLN A 38 9.29 5.23 3.55
N TYR A 39 8.84 6.47 3.56
CA TYR A 39 9.22 7.50 4.53
C TYR A 39 8.10 8.52 4.66
N ASP A 40 7.81 8.98 5.87
CA ASP A 40 6.79 10.01 6.17
C ASP A 40 5.47 9.82 5.40
N ARG A 41 4.96 8.57 5.31
CA ARG A 41 3.73 8.21 4.57
C ARG A 41 3.83 8.32 3.04
N TYR A 42 5.03 8.43 2.50
CA TYR A 42 5.33 8.42 1.07
C TYR A 42 6.04 7.15 0.62
N LEU A 43 5.98 6.88 -0.68
CA LEU A 43 6.69 5.79 -1.34
C LEU A 43 7.59 6.33 -2.46
N ASN A 44 8.89 6.03 -2.35
CA ASN A 44 9.80 6.06 -3.48
C ASN A 44 10.07 4.64 -3.95
N TRP A 45 9.99 4.41 -5.25
CA TRP A 45 10.32 3.12 -5.84
C TRP A 45 11.19 3.30 -7.08
N LYS A 46 11.98 2.27 -7.40
CA LYS A 46 12.86 2.25 -8.58
C LYS A 46 12.95 0.85 -9.17
N ILE A 47 13.20 0.81 -10.48
CA ILE A 47 13.51 -0.40 -11.24
C ILE A 47 14.50 -0.03 -12.35
N ASP A 48 15.52 -0.86 -12.59
CA ASP A 48 16.60 -0.53 -13.53
C ASP A 48 16.13 -0.43 -14.99
N LYS A 49 15.19 -1.30 -15.38
CA LYS A 49 14.61 -1.31 -16.72
C LYS A 49 13.10 -1.44 -16.63
N LEU A 50 12.40 -0.41 -17.09
CA LEU A 50 10.95 -0.41 -17.16
C LEU A 50 10.48 -1.39 -18.27
N PRO A 51 9.57 -2.33 -17.95
CA PRO A 51 9.02 -3.25 -18.94
C PRO A 51 7.89 -2.62 -19.79
N VAL A 52 7.45 -1.42 -19.42
CA VAL A 52 6.37 -0.64 -20.05
C VAL A 52 6.74 0.85 -20.03
N PRO A 53 6.05 1.73 -20.78
CA PRO A 53 6.25 3.18 -20.69
C PRO A 53 6.14 3.72 -19.26
N ALA A 54 6.92 4.75 -18.93
CA ALA A 54 7.04 5.27 -17.57
C ALA A 54 5.69 5.71 -16.97
N ASN A 55 4.85 6.40 -17.74
CA ASN A 55 3.51 6.80 -17.30
C ASN A 55 2.63 5.60 -16.88
N GLN A 56 2.72 4.48 -17.61
CA GLN A 56 2.00 3.26 -17.28
C GLN A 56 2.60 2.56 -16.05
N ALA A 57 3.94 2.55 -15.93
CA ALA A 57 4.61 1.96 -14.77
C ALA A 57 4.29 2.69 -13.46
N MET A 58 4.19 4.03 -13.49
CA MET A 58 3.79 4.84 -12.34
C MET A 58 2.39 4.50 -11.81
N GLN A 59 1.51 3.97 -12.66
CA GLN A 59 0.16 3.53 -12.29
C GLN A 59 0.10 2.07 -11.81
N MET A 60 1.25 1.38 -11.69
CA MET A 60 1.30 -0.04 -11.31
C MET A 60 1.97 -0.28 -9.95
N VAL A 61 2.40 0.81 -9.28
CA VAL A 61 2.99 0.78 -7.95
C VAL A 61 2.35 1.90 -7.14
N SER A 62 1.79 1.57 -5.99
CA SER A 62 1.17 2.56 -5.09
C SER A 62 1.57 2.35 -3.64
N ASN A 63 1.46 3.43 -2.86
CA ASN A 63 1.48 3.40 -1.41
C ASN A 63 0.04 3.35 -0.90
N MET A 64 -0.33 2.26 -0.22
CA MET A 64 -1.65 2.13 0.39
C MET A 64 -1.55 2.30 1.90
N HIS A 65 -2.34 3.20 2.46
CA HIS A 65 -2.51 3.37 3.90
C HIS A 65 -3.57 2.41 4.41
N ILE A 66 -3.17 1.45 5.23
CA ILE A 66 -4.06 0.37 5.66
C ILE A 66 -4.68 0.70 7.00
N ILE A 67 -6.01 0.71 7.06
CA ILE A 67 -6.79 0.83 8.29
C ILE A 67 -7.40 -0.55 8.60
N PRO A 68 -6.99 -1.26 9.66
CA PRO A 68 -7.65 -2.50 10.04
C PRO A 68 -9.07 -2.24 10.54
N ALA A 69 -10.06 -3.00 10.06
CA ALA A 69 -11.44 -2.86 10.51
C ALA A 69 -11.67 -3.31 11.98
N ASN A 70 -10.79 -4.18 12.51
CA ASN A 70 -10.83 -4.71 13.88
C ASN A 70 -9.45 -5.23 14.34
N PRO A 71 -9.28 -5.59 15.62
CA PRO A 71 -8.01 -6.10 16.14
C PRO A 71 -7.51 -7.39 15.47
N GLU A 72 -8.40 -8.30 15.05
CA GLU A 72 -7.99 -9.53 14.37
C GLU A 72 -7.34 -9.23 13.01
N ILE A 73 -7.94 -8.33 12.23
CA ILE A 73 -7.36 -7.88 10.95
C ILE A 73 -6.04 -7.14 11.19
N ALA A 74 -5.94 -6.34 12.26
CA ALA A 74 -4.71 -5.64 12.62
C ALA A 74 -3.53 -6.61 12.87
N GLN A 75 -3.80 -7.80 13.42
CA GLN A 75 -2.78 -8.84 13.58
C GLN A 75 -2.42 -9.51 12.25
N GLN A 76 -3.38 -9.73 11.36
CA GLN A 76 -3.13 -10.37 10.07
C GLN A 76 -2.36 -9.47 9.11
N ILE A 77 -2.68 -8.17 9.02
CA ILE A 77 -1.95 -7.23 8.16
C ILE A 77 -0.46 -7.15 8.52
N LYS A 78 -0.12 -7.23 9.82
CA LYS A 78 1.28 -7.24 10.27
C LYS A 78 2.07 -8.46 9.80
N GLN A 79 1.40 -9.53 9.38
CA GLN A 79 2.05 -10.76 8.91
C GLN A 79 2.38 -10.73 7.42
N VAL A 80 1.87 -9.76 6.66
CA VAL A 80 2.15 -9.63 5.22
C VAL A 80 3.63 -9.32 5.03
N LYS A 81 4.30 -10.15 4.24
CA LYS A 81 5.71 -9.98 3.92
C LYS A 81 5.88 -9.52 2.48
N ARG A 82 7.02 -8.88 2.22
CA ARG A 82 7.44 -8.58 0.85
C ARG A 82 7.46 -9.89 0.06
N GLY A 83 6.67 -9.96 -1.01
CA GLY A 83 6.58 -11.14 -1.86
C GLY A 83 5.34 -11.99 -1.70
N ASP A 84 4.50 -11.69 -0.71
CA ASP A 84 3.19 -12.30 -0.62
C ASP A 84 2.27 -11.74 -1.70
N LEU A 85 1.47 -12.63 -2.30
CA LEU A 85 0.31 -12.25 -3.08
C LEU A 85 -0.91 -12.39 -2.18
N VAL A 86 -1.50 -11.26 -1.82
CA VAL A 86 -2.67 -11.21 -0.93
C VAL A 86 -3.86 -10.58 -1.65
N GLN A 87 -5.05 -11.07 -1.33
CA GLN A 87 -6.31 -10.40 -1.64
C GLN A 87 -6.79 -9.67 -0.40
N LEU A 88 -6.99 -8.36 -0.53
CA LEU A 88 -7.59 -7.52 0.51
C LEU A 88 -9.02 -7.13 0.07
N LYS A 89 -9.94 -7.11 1.02
CA LYS A 89 -11.31 -6.62 0.80
C LYS A 89 -11.65 -5.54 1.82
N GLY A 90 -12.30 -4.48 1.36
CA GLY A 90 -12.79 -3.42 2.22
C GLY A 90 -13.16 -2.17 1.44
N GLU A 91 -12.98 -0.99 2.04
CA GLU A 91 -13.50 0.27 1.53
C GLU A 91 -12.41 1.37 1.45
N LEU A 92 -12.45 2.21 0.41
CA LEU A 92 -11.73 3.49 0.44
C LEU A 92 -12.52 4.46 1.33
N VAL A 93 -11.83 5.14 2.24
CA VAL A 93 -12.46 5.96 3.27
C VAL A 93 -11.87 7.36 3.34
N GLU A 94 -12.58 8.24 4.04
CA GLU A 94 -12.07 9.53 4.49
C GLU A 94 -12.13 9.54 6.01
N ILE A 95 -11.04 9.96 6.65
CA ILE A 95 -10.99 10.18 8.10
C ILE A 95 -11.18 11.67 8.36
N ARG A 96 -12.09 11.97 9.28
CA ARG A 96 -12.26 13.30 9.88
C ARG A 96 -12.13 13.15 11.38
N ASP A 97 -11.09 13.76 11.96
CA ASP A 97 -10.87 13.74 13.40
C ASP A 97 -10.27 15.09 13.85
N LYS A 98 -11.06 15.87 14.59
CA LYS A 98 -10.72 17.25 14.99
C LYS A 98 -10.29 18.07 13.76
N ASP A 99 -9.02 18.47 13.70
CA ASP A 99 -8.42 19.27 12.63
C ASP A 99 -7.81 18.41 11.51
N LEU A 100 -7.75 17.08 11.68
CA LEU A 100 -7.26 16.14 10.68
C LEU A 100 -8.39 15.78 9.70
N VAL A 101 -8.17 16.09 8.42
CA VAL A 101 -8.94 15.54 7.30
C VAL A 101 -7.99 14.74 6.41
N TRP A 102 -8.14 13.42 6.40
CA TRP A 102 -7.34 12.53 5.57
C TRP A 102 -8.23 11.79 4.58
N ARG A 103 -8.20 12.25 3.34
CA ARG A 103 -9.05 11.75 2.26
C ARG A 103 -8.28 10.75 1.40
N SER A 104 -8.88 9.58 1.15
CA SER A 104 -8.36 8.64 0.15
C SER A 104 -8.38 9.28 -1.23
N SER A 105 -7.32 9.02 -2.01
CA SER A 105 -7.46 9.06 -3.47
C SER A 105 -8.54 8.08 -3.92
N LEU A 106 -9.37 8.51 -4.88
CA LEU A 106 -10.35 7.66 -5.57
C LEU A 106 -9.86 7.23 -6.96
N THR A 107 -8.68 7.72 -7.35
CA THR A 107 -8.16 7.63 -8.71
C THR A 107 -6.76 7.00 -8.68
N PRO A 108 -6.56 5.82 -9.28
CA PRO A 108 -5.25 5.14 -9.32
C PRO A 108 -4.15 5.93 -10.07
N THR A 109 -4.52 7.04 -10.71
CA THR A 109 -3.65 7.89 -11.52
C THR A 109 -3.19 9.15 -10.80
N ASP A 110 -3.68 9.40 -9.59
CA ASP A 110 -3.26 10.58 -8.83
C ASP A 110 -1.79 10.42 -8.45
N THR A 111 -1.04 11.52 -8.48
CA THR A 111 0.38 11.56 -8.10
C THR A 111 0.63 12.78 -7.23
N GLY A 112 1.52 12.66 -6.23
CA GLY A 112 1.80 13.74 -5.26
C GLY A 112 1.02 13.61 -3.94
N ASP A 113 0.96 14.70 -3.18
CA ASP A 113 0.27 14.76 -1.90
C ASP A 113 -1.22 14.46 -2.05
N GLY A 114 -1.74 13.46 -1.33
CA GLY A 114 -3.14 13.04 -1.39
C GLY A 114 -3.48 12.00 -2.48
N ALA A 115 -2.48 11.52 -3.23
CA ALA A 115 -2.65 10.48 -4.24
C ALA A 115 -2.77 9.05 -3.68
N CYS A 116 -2.48 8.86 -2.40
CA CYS A 116 -2.40 7.53 -1.78
C CYS A 116 -3.79 7.04 -1.35
N GLU A 117 -4.05 5.74 -1.55
CA GLU A 117 -5.29 5.14 -1.13
C GLU A 117 -5.34 4.98 0.39
N LEU A 118 -6.43 5.45 1.01
CA LEU A 118 -6.73 5.21 2.43
C LEU A 118 -7.77 4.09 2.51
N PHE A 119 -7.29 2.88 2.76
CA PHE A 119 -8.05 1.65 2.58
C PHE A 119 -8.32 0.96 3.90
N ARG A 120 -9.61 0.93 4.27
CA ARG A 120 -10.09 0.16 5.41
C ARG A 120 -10.24 -1.30 5.00
N VAL A 121 -9.53 -2.19 5.67
CA VAL A 121 -9.47 -3.62 5.35
C VAL A 121 -10.35 -4.40 6.31
N ASN A 122 -11.29 -5.17 5.75
CA ASN A 122 -12.26 -5.99 6.48
C ASN A 122 -11.86 -7.47 6.44
N SER A 123 -11.12 -7.90 5.41
CA SER A 123 -10.57 -9.25 5.31
C SER A 123 -9.30 -9.29 4.48
N ILE A 124 -8.44 -10.27 4.79
CA ILE A 124 -7.22 -10.58 4.06
C ILE A 124 -7.14 -12.08 3.79
N GLN A 125 -6.72 -12.44 2.58
CA GLN A 125 -6.47 -13.81 2.18
C GLN A 125 -5.11 -13.91 1.47
N TRP A 126 -4.26 -14.84 1.92
CA TRP A 126 -3.05 -15.18 1.18
C TRP A 126 -3.40 -16.09 0.01
N ILE A 127 -3.07 -15.64 -1.20
CA ILE A 127 -3.14 -16.44 -2.42
C ILE A 127 -1.83 -17.20 -2.60
N GLU A 128 -0.70 -16.54 -2.32
CA GLU A 128 0.63 -17.14 -2.38
C GLU A 128 1.56 -16.47 -1.35
N LYS A 129 2.47 -17.25 -0.74
CA LYS A 129 3.45 -16.75 0.23
C LYS A 129 4.84 -16.66 -0.39
N GLN A 130 5.46 -15.48 -0.25
CA GLN A 130 6.89 -15.19 -0.48
C GLN A 130 7.54 -15.84 -1.72
N LYS A 131 7.18 -15.39 -2.93
CA LYS A 131 7.73 -15.93 -4.20
C LYS A 131 8.80 -15.05 -4.87
N ILE A 132 9.46 -14.17 -4.13
CA ILE A 132 10.49 -13.26 -4.66
C ILE A 132 11.80 -13.34 -3.91
#